data_AF-A0A5J6PYP1-F1
#
_entry.id   AF-A0A5J6PYP1-F1
#
_cell.length_a   1.000
_cell.length_b   1.000
_cell.length_c   1.000
_cell.angle_alpha   90.00
_cell.angle_beta   90.00
_cell.angle_gamma   90.00
#
_symmetry.space_group_name_H-M   'P 1'
#
loop_
_entity.id
_entity.type
_entity.pdbx_description
1 polymer ?
#
loop_
_entity_poly.entity_id
_entity_poly.type
_entity_poly.pdbx_seq_one_letter_code
_entity_poly.pdbx_strand_id
1 'polypeptide(L)'
;MDNKTKLKLAGLAILATAVLSLILVLFTDSWPLAILIAVAVMAGVIGGLIWSSRRQQRQFLERLKKFDIDPEKGKVNEANLRRMYHSGGQAQKDVITILCVSQKCSVEEAHAMMKKRPTRQEMNQMAQQYMKGQRKPHR
;
A
#
# COMPACT_ATOMS: atom_id res chain seq x y z
N MET A 1 -2.00 -11.43 0.31
CA MET A 1 -1.14 -11.87 1.43
C MET A 1 -1.16 -13.38 1.46
N ASP A 2 -0.03 -14.01 1.15
CA ASP A 2 0.10 -15.47 1.07
C ASP A 2 -0.28 -16.18 2.37
N ASN A 3 -0.86 -17.39 2.26
CA ASN A 3 -1.24 -18.20 3.42
C ASN A 3 -0.02 -18.54 4.30
N LYS A 4 1.15 -18.70 3.69
CA LYS A 4 2.43 -18.89 4.39
C LYS A 4 2.81 -17.69 5.25
N THR A 5 2.52 -16.48 4.80
CA THR A 5 2.80 -15.24 5.53
C THR A 5 1.84 -15.06 6.69
N LYS A 6 0.56 -15.40 6.50
CA LYS A 6 -0.45 -15.41 7.58
C LYS A 6 -0.07 -16.39 8.69
N LEU A 7 0.37 -17.59 8.34
CA LEU A 7 0.85 -18.60 9.30
C LEU A 7 2.07 -18.11 10.09
N LYS A 8 3.05 -17.49 9.43
CA LYS A 8 4.23 -16.92 10.11
C LYS A 8 3.85 -15.79 11.08
N LEU A 9 2.95 -14.89 10.66
CA LEU A 9 2.44 -13.80 11.51
C LEU A 9 1.66 -14.33 12.70
N ALA A 10 0.78 -15.32 12.48
CA ALA A 10 0.03 -15.96 13.56
C ALA A 10 0.97 -16.66 14.56
N GLY A 11 1.97 -17.40 14.06
CA GLY A 11 2.98 -18.04 14.89
C GLY A 11 3.78 -17.02 15.72
N LEU A 12 4.22 -15.92 15.11
CA LEU A 12 4.90 -14.82 15.81
C LEU A 12 4.01 -14.16 16.87
N ALA A 13 2.72 -13.94 16.58
CA ALA A 13 1.79 -13.36 17.52
C ALA A 13 1.58 -14.26 18.74
N ILE A 14 1.47 -15.58 18.55
CA ILE A 14 1.37 -16.56 19.64
C ILE A 14 2.64 -16.54 20.50
N LEU A 15 3.82 -16.55 19.86
CA LEU A 15 5.11 -16.47 20.55
C LEU A 15 5.23 -15.18 21.37
N ALA A 16 4.89 -14.04 20.79
CA ALA A 16 4.91 -12.76 21.47
C ALA A 16 3.94 -12.73 22.67
N THR A 17 2.74 -13.29 22.51
CA THR A 17 1.75 -13.40 23.60
C THR A 17 2.25 -14.31 24.73
N ALA A 18 2.89 -15.43 24.39
CA ALA A 18 3.46 -16.36 25.36
C ALA A 18 4.60 -15.71 26.17
N VAL A 19 5.52 -15.01 25.50
CA VAL A 19 6.61 -14.28 26.17
C VAL A 19 6.07 -13.17 27.08
N LEU A 20 5.09 -12.39 26.59
CA LEU A 20 4.41 -11.37 27.40
C LEU A 20 3.74 -11.95 28.64
N SER A 21 3.03 -13.08 28.48
CA SER A 21 2.41 -13.77 29.61
C SER A 21 3.44 -14.22 30.63
N LEU A 22 4.59 -14.75 30.18
CA LEU A 22 5.66 -15.23 31.07
C LEU A 22 6.29 -14.09 31.87
N ILE A 23 6.47 -12.92 31.24
CA ILE A 23 6.95 -11.71 31.91
C ILE A 23 5.90 -11.22 32.91
N LEU A 24 4.62 -11.18 32.53
CA LEU A 24 3.56 -10.69 33.41
C LEU A 24 3.36 -11.58 34.64
N VAL A 25 3.53 -12.90 34.53
CA VAL A 25 3.47 -13.83 35.68
C VAL A 25 4.50 -13.46 36.76
N LEU A 26 5.64 -12.85 36.40
CA LEU A 26 6.62 -12.38 37.40
C LEU A 26 6.12 -11.20 38.25
N PHE A 27 5.11 -10.47 37.77
CA PHE A 27 4.53 -9.31 38.45
C PHE A 27 3.11 -9.57 38.98
N THR A 28 2.47 -10.66 38.58
CA THR A 28 1.10 -11.01 39.00
C THR A 28 1.11 -12.35 39.73
N ASP A 29 0.72 -12.35 41.01
CA ASP A 29 0.60 -13.57 41.85
C ASP A 29 -0.39 -14.61 41.30
N SER A 30 -1.16 -14.26 40.27
CA SER A 30 -2.13 -15.13 39.64
C SER A 30 -1.80 -15.36 38.16
N TRP A 31 -1.35 -16.58 37.86
CA TRP A 31 -1.08 -17.03 36.49
C TRP A 31 -2.23 -16.89 35.48
N PRO A 32 -3.55 -16.96 35.84
CA PRO A 32 -4.61 -16.82 34.84
C PRO A 32 -4.83 -15.34 34.48
N LEU A 33 -4.58 -14.44 35.43
CA LEU A 33 -4.75 -13.01 35.28
C LEU A 33 -3.68 -12.45 34.35
N ALA A 34 -2.44 -12.94 34.48
CA ALA A 34 -1.34 -12.60 33.57
C ALA A 34 -1.65 -12.98 32.10
N ILE A 35 -2.23 -14.16 31.87
CA ILE A 35 -2.63 -14.62 30.53
C ILE A 35 -3.73 -13.72 29.97
N LEU A 36 -4.76 -13.41 30.76
CA LEU A 36 -5.86 -12.55 30.33
C LEU A 36 -5.37 -11.14 29.94
N ILE A 37 -4.45 -10.57 30.73
CA ILE A 37 -3.85 -9.25 30.44
C ILE A 37 -3.02 -9.33 29.15
N ALA A 38 -2.18 -10.36 28.99
CA ALA A 38 -1.36 -10.53 27.79
C ALA A 38 -2.22 -10.61 26.52
N VAL A 39 -3.32 -11.36 26.56
CA VAL A 39 -4.26 -11.48 25.45
C VAL A 39 -4.95 -10.15 25.16
N ALA A 40 -5.41 -9.42 26.20
CA ALA A 40 -6.05 -8.12 26.03
C ALA A 40 -5.11 -7.07 25.41
N VAL A 41 -3.85 -7.04 25.85
CA VAL A 41 -2.81 -6.14 25.30
C VAL A 41 -2.55 -6.48 23.83
N MET A 42 -2.35 -7.77 23.51
CA MET A 42 -2.09 -8.20 22.14
C MET A 42 -3.28 -7.93 21.21
N ALA A 43 -4.51 -8.11 21.69
CA ALA A 43 -5.72 -7.74 20.95
C ALA A 43 -5.76 -6.22 20.67
N GLY A 44 -5.41 -5.39 21.65
CA GLY A 44 -5.29 -3.95 21.49
C GLY A 44 -4.24 -3.54 20.46
N VAL A 45 -3.05 -4.15 20.51
CA VAL A 45 -1.96 -3.87 19.55
C VAL A 45 -2.36 -4.27 18.12
N ILE A 46 -2.89 -5.48 17.93
CA ILE A 46 -3.33 -5.96 16.62
C ILE A 46 -4.48 -5.08 16.10
N GLY A 47 -5.45 -4.74 16.95
CA GLY A 47 -6.55 -3.85 16.60
C GLY A 47 -6.08 -2.45 16.18
N GLY A 48 -5.14 -1.87 16.94
CA GLY A 48 -4.53 -0.57 16.64
C GLY A 48 -3.78 -0.57 15.30
N LEU A 49 -3.01 -1.62 15.02
CA LEU A 49 -2.30 -1.77 13.74
C LEU A 49 -3.26 -1.90 12.56
N ILE A 50 -4.32 -2.70 12.68
CA ILE A 50 -5.34 -2.84 11.63
C ILE A 50 -6.04 -1.50 11.38
N TRP A 51 -6.41 -0.78 12.45
CA TRP A 51 -7.05 0.52 12.33
C TRP A 51 -6.14 1.56 11.66
N SER A 52 -4.88 1.64 12.11
CA SER A 52 -3.86 2.52 11.51
C SER A 52 -3.63 2.21 10.03
N SER A 53 -3.50 0.92 9.69
CA SER A 53 -3.33 0.47 8.30
C SER A 53 -4.53 0.86 7.43
N ARG A 54 -5.75 0.61 7.89
CA ARG A 54 -6.98 1.02 7.17
C ARG A 54 -7.05 2.53 6.99
N ARG A 55 -6.63 3.31 8.00
CA ARG A 55 -6.59 4.78 7.92
C ARG A 55 -5.59 5.25 6.86
N GLN A 56 -4.41 4.66 6.81
CA GLN A 56 -3.40 4.97 5.79
C GLN A 56 -3.89 4.62 4.37
N GLN A 57 -4.57 3.48 4.22
CA GLN A 57 -5.16 3.07 2.93
C GLN A 57 -6.21 4.08 2.45
N ARG A 58 -7.07 4.59 3.34
CA ARG A 58 -8.05 5.63 2.97
C ARG A 58 -7.38 6.91 2.49
N GLN A 59 -6.38 7.40 3.22
CA GLN A 59 -5.64 8.60 2.83
C GLN A 59 -4.90 8.41 1.49
N PHE A 60 -4.39 7.20 1.24
CA PHE A 60 -3.78 6.86 -0.04
C PHE A 60 -4.79 6.89 -1.19
N LEU A 61 -5.97 6.28 -1.01
CA LEU A 61 -7.05 6.31 -2.00
C LEU A 61 -7.57 7.73 -2.25
N GLU A 62 -7.69 8.55 -1.21
CA GLU A 62 -8.07 9.96 -1.36
C GLU A 62 -7.03 10.76 -2.16
N ARG A 63 -5.73 10.53 -1.92
CA ARG A 63 -4.66 11.13 -2.72
C ARG A 63 -4.72 10.68 -4.17
N LEU A 64 -4.96 9.40 -4.43
CA LEU A 64 -5.13 8.89 -5.81
C LEU A 64 -6.32 9.51 -6.52
N LYS A 65 -7.47 9.62 -5.81
CA LYS A 65 -8.68 10.26 -6.33
C LYS A 65 -8.45 11.73 -6.69
N LYS A 66 -7.61 12.45 -5.94
CA LYS A 66 -7.23 13.84 -6.26
C LYS A 66 -6.54 13.98 -7.62
N PHE A 67 -5.86 12.93 -8.08
CA PHE A 67 -5.20 12.89 -9.39
C PHE A 67 -6.02 12.16 -10.47
N ASP A 68 -7.31 11.88 -10.23
CA ASP A 68 -8.18 11.11 -11.13
C ASP A 68 -7.59 9.72 -11.45
N ILE A 69 -6.96 9.10 -10.45
CA ILE A 69 -6.45 7.73 -10.52
C ILE A 69 -7.39 6.86 -9.70
N ASP A 70 -8.15 5.99 -10.37
CA ASP A 70 -9.06 5.06 -9.72
C ASP A 70 -8.63 3.62 -10.06
N PRO A 71 -7.87 2.94 -9.17
CA PRO A 71 -7.34 1.60 -9.45
C PRO A 71 -8.45 0.55 -9.54
N GLU A 72 -9.59 0.74 -8.86
CA GLU A 72 -10.72 -0.19 -8.91
C GLU A 72 -11.52 -0.10 -10.22
N LYS A 73 -11.55 1.09 -10.84
CA LYS A 73 -12.26 1.35 -12.10
C LYS A 73 -11.37 1.27 -13.34
N GLY A 74 -10.10 0.86 -13.17
CA GLY A 74 -9.13 0.79 -14.26
C GLY A 74 -8.71 2.15 -14.83
N LYS A 75 -9.00 3.26 -14.14
CA LYS A 75 -8.60 4.61 -14.55
C LYS A 75 -7.19 4.94 -14.08
N VAL A 76 -6.21 4.12 -14.48
CA VAL A 76 -4.80 4.33 -14.15
C VAL A 76 -4.13 4.91 -15.40
N ASN A 77 -4.19 6.24 -15.56
CA ASN A 77 -3.57 6.92 -16.69
C ASN A 77 -2.13 7.32 -16.35
N GLU A 78 -1.16 6.91 -17.17
CA GLU A 78 0.26 7.22 -16.99
C GLU A 78 0.52 8.74 -16.87
N ALA A 79 -0.25 9.55 -17.60
CA ALA A 79 -0.17 11.01 -17.50
C ALA A 79 -0.51 11.55 -16.10
N ASN A 80 -1.50 10.95 -15.44
CA ASN A 80 -1.93 11.35 -14.09
C ASN A 80 -0.94 10.84 -13.03
N LEU A 81 -0.39 9.63 -13.17
CA LEU A 81 0.69 9.15 -12.30
C LEU A 81 1.92 10.05 -12.39
N ARG A 82 2.24 10.56 -13.58
CA ARG A 82 3.37 11.49 -13.76
C ARG A 82 3.13 12.84 -13.09
N ARG A 83 1.91 13.38 -13.18
CA ARG A 83 1.52 14.59 -12.41
C ARG A 83 1.63 14.36 -10.91
N MET A 84 1.19 13.20 -10.44
CA MET A 84 1.30 12.81 -9.04
C MET A 84 2.76 12.66 -8.60
N TYR A 85 3.62 12.06 -9.42
CA TYR A 85 5.07 11.96 -9.17
C TYR A 85 5.73 13.33 -9.04
N HIS A 86 5.41 14.26 -9.95
CA HIS A 86 5.99 15.60 -9.94
C HIS A 86 5.41 16.53 -8.85
N SER A 87 4.28 16.16 -8.23
CA SER A 87 3.76 16.90 -7.07
C SER A 87 4.62 16.77 -5.81
N GLY A 88 5.55 15.80 -5.80
CA GLY A 88 6.51 15.62 -4.71
C GLY A 88 5.89 15.08 -3.42
N GLY A 89 6.73 14.94 -2.39
CA GLY A 89 6.31 14.53 -1.06
C GLY A 89 5.76 13.10 -0.99
N GLN A 90 4.64 12.91 -0.28
CA GLN A 90 4.06 11.58 -0.05
C GLN A 90 3.45 10.98 -1.34
N ALA A 91 2.95 11.83 -2.24
CA ALA A 91 2.37 11.41 -3.52
C ALA A 91 3.42 10.79 -4.47
N GLN A 92 4.67 11.26 -4.42
CA GLN A 92 5.77 10.68 -5.19
C GLN A 92 6.09 9.24 -4.75
N LYS A 93 6.16 9.01 -3.43
CA LYS A 93 6.41 7.68 -2.84
C LYS A 93 5.29 6.69 -3.16
N ASP A 94 4.05 7.17 -3.12
CA ASP A 94 2.87 6.39 -3.47
C ASP A 94 2.91 5.89 -4.91
N VAL A 95 3.25 6.77 -5.87
CA VAL A 95 3.39 6.41 -7.28
C VAL A 95 4.47 5.35 -7.51
N ILE A 96 5.63 5.51 -6.86
CA ILE A 96 6.72 4.54 -6.97
C ILE A 96 6.31 3.19 -6.39
N THR A 97 5.59 3.21 -5.26
CA THR A 97 5.10 1.99 -4.63
C THR A 97 4.13 1.25 -5.57
N ILE A 98 3.22 1.97 -6.24
CA ILE A 98 2.33 1.40 -7.26
C ILE A 98 3.15 0.82 -8.42
N LEU A 99 4.17 1.53 -8.89
CA LEU A 99 5.01 1.09 -10.01
C LEU A 99 5.81 -0.17 -9.66
N CYS A 100 6.46 -0.19 -8.50
CA CYS A 100 7.21 -1.35 -8.02
C CYS A 100 6.30 -2.58 -7.82
N VAL A 101 5.09 -2.40 -7.28
CA VAL A 101 4.13 -3.50 -7.10
C VAL A 101 3.61 -4.03 -8.45
N SER A 102 3.38 -3.15 -9.42
CA SER A 102 2.82 -3.53 -10.73
C SER A 102 3.86 -4.13 -11.68
N GLN A 103 5.08 -3.61 -11.70
CA GLN A 103 6.11 -3.97 -12.69
C GLN A 103 7.29 -4.76 -12.09
N LYS A 104 7.27 -5.10 -10.79
CA LYS A 104 8.38 -5.79 -10.08
C LYS A 104 9.76 -5.11 -10.27
N CYS A 105 9.78 -3.78 -10.34
CA CYS A 105 11.01 -3.00 -10.51
C CYS A 105 11.66 -2.66 -9.17
N SER A 106 12.96 -2.36 -9.19
CA SER A 106 13.64 -1.70 -8.08
C SER A 106 13.17 -0.23 -7.93
N VAL A 107 13.34 0.34 -6.73
CA VAL A 107 12.93 1.73 -6.42
C VAL A 107 13.63 2.74 -7.33
N GLU A 108 14.90 2.50 -7.64
CA GLU A 108 15.73 3.38 -8.48
C GLU A 108 15.29 3.34 -9.95
N GLU A 109 14.95 2.16 -10.47
CA GLU A 109 14.40 1.99 -11.81
C GLU A 109 13.04 2.67 -11.94
N ALA A 110 12.18 2.55 -10.94
CA ALA A 110 10.88 3.22 -10.92
C ALA A 110 11.03 4.75 -10.95
N HIS A 111 12.00 5.30 -10.22
CA HIS A 111 12.35 6.71 -10.32
C HIS A 111 12.88 7.10 -11.71
N ALA A 112 13.73 6.27 -12.32
CA ALA A 112 14.28 6.53 -13.65
C ALA A 112 13.18 6.57 -14.74
N MET A 113 12.22 5.66 -14.67
CA MET A 113 11.07 5.62 -15.58
C MET A 113 10.20 6.88 -15.47
N MET A 114 9.91 7.32 -14.24
CA MET A 114 9.09 8.52 -14.03
C MET A 114 9.85 9.83 -14.30
N LYS A 115 11.18 9.84 -14.09
CA LYS A 115 12.06 11.00 -14.32
C LYS A 115 12.35 11.25 -15.80
N LYS A 116 12.42 10.20 -16.63
CA LYS A 116 12.51 10.40 -18.09
C LYS A 116 11.32 11.25 -18.55
N ARG A 117 11.56 12.39 -19.19
CA ARG A 117 10.48 13.12 -19.88
C ARG A 117 10.30 12.43 -21.24
N PRO A 118 9.09 11.95 -21.58
CA PRO A 118 8.83 11.47 -22.92
C PRO A 118 9.09 12.63 -23.87
N THR A 119 9.83 12.37 -24.94
CA THR A 119 10.07 13.36 -25.97
C THR A 119 8.73 13.77 -26.60
N ARG A 120 8.63 14.97 -27.17
CA ARG A 120 7.38 15.45 -27.82
C ARG A 120 6.84 14.45 -28.86
N GLN A 121 7.72 13.68 -29.49
CA GLN A 121 7.36 12.63 -30.45
C GLN A 121 6.68 11.44 -29.77
N GLU A 122 7.22 10.94 -28.66
CA GLU A 122 6.63 9.83 -27.89
C GLU A 122 5.28 10.22 -27.27
N MET A 123 5.14 11.46 -26.78
CA MET A 123 3.85 11.94 -26.30
C MET A 123 2.80 12.01 -27.41
N ASN A 124 3.17 12.45 -28.62
CA ASN A 124 2.27 12.47 -29.75
C ASN A 124 1.88 11.06 -30.21
N GLN A 125 2.79 10.10 -30.15
CA GLN A 125 2.52 8.70 -30.49
C GLN A 125 1.59 8.03 -29.47
N MET A 126 1.83 8.25 -28.17
CA MET A 126 0.91 7.78 -27.12
C MET A 126 -0.46 8.45 -27.25
N ALA A 127 -0.52 9.77 -27.44
CA ALA A 127 -1.77 10.48 -27.66
C ALA A 127 -2.54 9.95 -28.88
N GLN A 128 -1.84 9.61 -29.97
CA GLN A 128 -2.45 8.98 -31.15
C GLN A 128 -2.97 7.56 -30.86
N GLN A 129 -2.29 6.77 -30.02
CA GLN A 129 -2.80 5.46 -29.59
C GLN A 129 -4.06 5.58 -28.73
N TYR A 130 -4.10 6.53 -27.78
CA TYR A 130 -5.30 6.79 -26.98
C TYR A 130 -6.47 7.33 -27.82
N MET A 131 -6.19 8.19 -28.81
CA MET A 131 -7.21 8.71 -29.75
C MET A 131 -7.75 7.63 -30.70
N LYS A 132 -6.91 6.68 -31.13
CA LYS A 132 -7.36 5.53 -31.94
C LYS A 132 -8.29 4.59 -31.17
N GLY A 133 -8.13 4.46 -29.85
CA GLY A 133 -9.01 3.66 -29.00
C GLY A 133 -10.35 4.31 -28.63
N GLN A 134 -10.45 5.65 -28.68
CA GLN A 134 -11.69 6.38 -28.32
C GLN A 134 -12.61 6.70 -29.50
N ARG A 135 -12.22 6.41 -30.75
CA ARG A 135 -13.14 6.44 -31.89
C ARG A 135 -14.05 5.21 -31.86
N LYS A 136 -14.98 5.16 -30.90
CA LYS A 136 -16.20 4.35 -31.08
C LYS A 136 -16.91 4.88 -32.33
N PRO A 137 -17.24 4.04 -33.33
CA PRO A 137 -18.08 4.48 -34.42
C PRO A 137 -19.44 4.86 -33.83
N HIS A 138 -19.83 6.13 -33.99
CA HIS A 138 -21.24 6.48 -33.96
C HIS A 138 -21.89 5.69 -35.10
N ARG A 139 -22.75 4.74 -34.76
CA ARG A 139 -23.71 4.15 -35.67
C ARG A 139 -25.04 4.05 -34.94
#